data_AF-A0A1G1HX44-F1
#
_entry.id   AF-A0A1G1HX44-F1
#
_cell.length_a   1.000
_cell.length_b   1.000
_cell.length_c   1.000
_cell.angle_alpha   90.00
_cell.angle_beta   90.00
_cell.angle_gamma   90.00
#
_symmetry.space_group_name_H-M   'P 1'
#
loop_
_entity.id
_entity.type
_entity.pdbx_description
1 polymer ?
#
loop_
_entity_poly.entity_id
_entity_poly.type
_entity_poly.pdbx_seq_one_letter_code
_entity_poly.pdbx_strand_id
1 'polypeptide(L)'
;LKKNLSFLERLALSTPGIKHEHFLDIMANARRRADIENKYDDAAARLYRAVEAYAQIKLAGGGINTSDVKIDSLPQEIRTEFSNKYKDEIDNRIKLPLYGSYKVLELLKDPAGQLFFEQWPQMKLLLDLRNKSILAHGFEPVKRERYEDLFNLVCKISGINEGSLPDFPNIML
;
A
#
# COMPACT_ATOMS: atom_id res chain seq x y z
N LEU A 1 -18.88 -9.06 -16.58
CA LEU A 1 -18.80 -7.59 -16.81
C LEU A 1 -19.70 -6.76 -15.90
N LYS A 2 -21.03 -6.96 -15.86
CA LYS A 2 -21.96 -6.09 -15.10
C LYS A 2 -21.58 -5.87 -13.63
N LYS A 3 -21.06 -6.89 -12.94
CA LYS A 3 -20.67 -6.85 -11.51
C LYS A 3 -19.59 -5.79 -11.18
N ASN A 4 -18.65 -5.54 -12.11
CA ASN A 4 -17.58 -4.55 -11.90
C ASN A 4 -17.81 -3.24 -12.66
N LEU A 5 -18.90 -3.09 -13.42
CA LEU A 5 -19.08 -1.95 -14.32
C LEU A 5 -18.99 -0.62 -13.56
N SER A 6 -19.70 -0.51 -12.44
CA SER A 6 -19.67 0.71 -11.61
C SER A 6 -18.28 0.98 -10.99
N PHE A 7 -17.53 -0.06 -10.65
CA PHE A 7 -16.15 0.07 -10.17
C PHE A 7 -15.23 0.59 -11.28
N LEU A 8 -15.33 0.02 -12.47
CA LEU A 8 -14.52 0.42 -13.63
C LEU A 8 -14.85 1.84 -14.09
N GLU A 9 -16.12 2.24 -14.05
CA GLU A 9 -16.55 3.62 -14.31
C GLU A 9 -15.92 4.59 -13.32
N ARG A 10 -15.95 4.30 -12.01
CA ARG A 10 -15.30 5.15 -11.00
C ARG A 10 -13.79 5.26 -11.20
N LEU A 11 -13.14 4.14 -11.55
CA LEU A 11 -11.71 4.12 -11.83
C LEU A 11 -11.37 4.97 -13.07
N ALA A 12 -12.12 4.81 -14.17
CA ALA A 12 -11.89 5.49 -15.44
C ALA A 12 -12.22 7.00 -15.40
N LEU A 13 -13.25 7.38 -14.65
CA LEU A 13 -13.69 8.78 -14.50
C LEU A 13 -12.97 9.51 -13.36
N SER A 14 -12.00 8.85 -12.71
CA SER A 14 -11.31 9.45 -11.58
C SER A 14 -10.44 10.64 -11.98
N THR A 15 -10.45 11.69 -11.15
CA THR A 15 -9.55 12.84 -11.31
C THR A 15 -8.09 12.41 -11.06
N PRO A 16 -7.10 13.16 -11.59
CA PRO A 16 -5.68 12.85 -11.40
C PRO A 16 -5.30 12.57 -9.94
N GLY A 17 -4.40 11.60 -9.74
CA GLY A 17 -3.91 11.17 -8.44
C GLY A 17 -4.43 9.79 -8.03
N ILE A 18 -3.82 9.23 -6.97
CA ILE A 18 -4.19 7.91 -6.46
C ILE A 18 -5.51 7.95 -5.68
N LYS A 19 -6.34 6.93 -5.86
CA LYS A 19 -7.72 6.86 -5.33
C LYS A 19 -7.97 5.50 -4.68
N HIS A 20 -9.04 5.40 -3.90
CA HIS A 20 -9.43 4.16 -3.25
C HIS A 20 -9.64 3.00 -4.25
N GLU A 21 -10.18 3.29 -5.43
CA GLU A 21 -10.36 2.31 -6.51
C GLU A 21 -9.04 1.70 -6.98
N HIS A 22 -7.95 2.47 -7.01
CA HIS A 22 -6.62 1.94 -7.35
C HIS A 22 -6.13 0.95 -6.31
N PHE A 23 -6.35 1.23 -5.01
CA PHE A 23 -6.01 0.28 -3.95
C PHE A 23 -6.79 -1.03 -4.09
N LEU A 24 -8.11 -0.95 -4.32
CA LEU A 24 -8.96 -2.12 -4.51
C LEU A 24 -8.56 -2.94 -5.75
N ASP A 25 -8.20 -2.28 -6.86
CA ASP A 25 -7.72 -2.95 -8.06
C ASP A 25 -6.40 -3.70 -7.80
N ILE A 26 -5.44 -3.05 -7.13
CA ILE A 26 -4.14 -3.68 -6.81
C ILE A 26 -4.34 -4.88 -5.89
N MET A 27 -5.20 -4.78 -4.86
CA MET A 27 -5.53 -5.90 -3.98
C MET A 27 -6.17 -7.07 -4.74
N ALA A 28 -7.16 -6.78 -5.59
CA ALA A 28 -7.80 -7.80 -6.42
C ALA A 28 -6.82 -8.43 -7.42
N ASN A 29 -5.87 -7.65 -7.94
CA ASN A 29 -4.89 -8.14 -8.87
C ASN A 29 -3.80 -8.99 -8.20
N ALA A 30 -3.36 -8.63 -6.99
CA ALA A 30 -2.51 -9.48 -6.18
C ALA A 30 -3.13 -10.87 -5.98
N ARG A 31 -4.42 -10.90 -5.62
CA ARG A 31 -5.18 -12.14 -5.47
C ARG A 31 -5.20 -12.99 -6.74
N ARG A 32 -5.49 -12.40 -7.90
CA ARG A 32 -5.46 -13.13 -9.18
C ARG A 32 -4.08 -13.75 -9.46
N ARG A 33 -3.00 -12.98 -9.22
CA ARG A 33 -1.62 -13.47 -9.45
C ARG A 33 -1.28 -14.65 -8.55
N ALA A 34 -1.71 -14.63 -7.30
CA ALA A 34 -1.49 -15.74 -6.38
C ALA A 34 -2.40 -16.94 -6.70
N ASP A 35 -3.71 -16.75 -6.73
CA ASP A 35 -4.67 -17.85 -6.65
C ASP A 35 -4.88 -18.56 -7.99
N ILE A 36 -4.76 -17.84 -9.11
CA ILE A 36 -4.98 -18.39 -10.46
C ILE A 36 -3.63 -18.78 -11.09
N GLU A 37 -2.60 -17.96 -10.91
CA GLU A 37 -1.33 -18.10 -11.63
C GLU A 37 -0.18 -18.65 -10.77
N ASN A 38 -0.36 -18.82 -9.46
CA ASN A 38 0.69 -19.24 -8.51
C ASN A 38 1.93 -18.32 -8.53
N LYS A 39 1.77 -17.04 -8.89
CA LYS A 39 2.86 -16.03 -8.97
C LYS A 39 2.95 -15.23 -7.67
N TYR A 40 3.46 -15.86 -6.62
CA TYR A 40 3.50 -15.28 -5.29
C TYR A 40 4.43 -14.07 -5.16
N ASP A 41 5.57 -14.05 -5.88
CA ASP A 41 6.44 -12.87 -5.92
C ASP A 41 5.74 -11.64 -6.51
N ASP A 42 4.99 -11.81 -7.61
CA ASP A 42 4.22 -10.73 -8.25
C ASP A 42 3.10 -10.26 -7.30
N ALA A 43 2.38 -11.22 -6.70
CA ALA A 43 1.34 -10.92 -5.73
C ALA A 43 1.87 -10.13 -4.51
N ALA A 44 3.02 -10.51 -3.95
CA ALA A 44 3.65 -9.81 -2.83
C ALA A 44 4.12 -8.39 -3.21
N ALA A 45 4.68 -8.21 -4.41
CA ALA A 45 5.06 -6.89 -4.92
C ALA A 45 3.83 -5.97 -5.06
N ARG A 46 2.69 -6.51 -5.51
CA ARG A 46 1.42 -5.79 -5.57
C ARG A 46 0.88 -5.42 -4.20
N LEU A 47 0.94 -6.34 -3.24
CA LEU A 47 0.50 -6.04 -1.87
C LEU A 47 1.35 -4.96 -1.21
N TYR A 48 2.66 -4.97 -1.42
CA TYR A 48 3.53 -3.88 -0.98
C TYR A 48 3.04 -2.53 -1.53
N ARG A 49 2.81 -2.46 -2.85
CA ARG A 49 2.30 -1.25 -3.49
C ARG A 49 0.92 -0.87 -2.96
N ALA A 50 0.06 -1.83 -2.66
CA ALA A 50 -1.27 -1.60 -2.09
C ALA A 50 -1.19 -0.92 -0.71
N VAL A 51 -0.31 -1.40 0.17
CA VAL A 51 -0.09 -0.80 1.50
C VAL A 51 0.43 0.64 1.35
N GLU A 52 1.39 0.88 0.46
CA GLU A 52 1.86 2.25 0.18
C GLU A 52 0.74 3.13 -0.38
N ALA A 53 -0.04 2.61 -1.33
CA ALA A 53 -1.13 3.32 -1.98
C ALA A 53 -2.18 3.73 -0.96
N TYR A 54 -2.51 2.83 -0.03
CA TYR A 54 -3.48 3.10 1.01
C TYR A 54 -3.05 4.26 1.90
N ALA A 55 -1.79 4.28 2.35
CA ALA A 55 -1.27 5.43 3.12
C ALA A 55 -1.28 6.73 2.32
N GLN A 56 -0.89 6.69 1.03
CA GLN A 56 -0.93 7.84 0.14
C GLN A 56 -2.35 8.40 -0.02
N ILE A 57 -3.35 7.55 -0.21
CA ILE A 57 -4.76 7.94 -0.33
C ILE A 57 -5.24 8.62 0.97
N LYS A 58 -4.92 8.02 2.12
CA LYS A 58 -5.31 8.54 3.44
C LYS A 58 -4.69 9.91 3.72
N LEU A 59 -3.39 10.05 3.46
CA LEU A 59 -2.67 11.31 3.65
C LEU A 59 -3.09 12.40 2.64
N ALA A 60 -3.35 12.02 1.39
CA ALA A 60 -3.88 12.96 0.40
C ALA A 60 -5.26 13.51 0.79
N GLY A 61 -6.10 12.70 1.44
CA GLY A 61 -7.36 13.17 2.03
C GLY A 61 -7.20 14.25 3.11
N GLY A 62 -6.04 14.29 3.78
CA GLY A 62 -5.62 15.34 4.71
C GLY A 62 -4.77 16.45 4.07
N GLY A 63 -4.63 16.48 2.75
CA GLY A 63 -3.85 17.48 2.03
C GLY A 63 -2.33 17.26 2.03
N ILE A 64 -1.85 16.09 2.44
CA ILE A 64 -0.43 15.74 2.50
C ILE A 64 -0.04 14.95 1.24
N ASN A 65 0.83 15.53 0.41
CA ASN A 65 1.46 14.83 -0.71
C ASN A 65 2.74 14.13 -0.25
N THR A 66 2.74 12.79 -0.19
CA THR A 66 3.90 12.02 0.32
C THR A 66 5.16 12.16 -0.54
N SER A 67 5.07 12.62 -1.78
CA SER A 67 6.21 12.85 -2.69
C SER A 67 6.76 14.27 -2.64
N ASP A 68 6.04 15.18 -1.98
CA ASP A 68 6.39 16.60 -1.84
C ASP A 68 5.69 17.17 -0.60
N VAL A 69 6.13 16.74 0.58
CA VAL A 69 5.49 17.11 1.84
C VAL A 69 5.83 18.55 2.20
N LYS A 70 4.80 19.34 2.48
CA LYS A 70 4.93 20.64 3.16
C LYS A 70 5.21 20.39 4.64
N ILE A 71 6.33 20.88 5.15
CA ILE A 71 6.74 20.60 6.53
C ILE A 71 5.68 21.02 7.56
N ASP A 72 4.97 22.12 7.29
CA ASP A 72 3.93 22.65 8.16
C ASP A 72 2.63 21.84 8.16
N SER A 73 2.45 20.91 7.21
CA SER A 73 1.32 19.98 7.24
C SER A 73 1.59 18.74 8.12
N LEU A 74 2.81 18.57 8.64
CA LEU A 74 3.13 17.47 9.55
C LEU A 74 2.85 17.83 11.02
N PRO A 75 2.53 16.83 11.87
CA PRO A 75 2.56 16.98 13.33
C PRO A 75 3.88 17.57 13.82
N GLN A 76 3.80 18.49 14.78
CA GLN A 76 4.95 19.30 15.21
C GLN A 76 6.10 18.43 15.72
N GLU A 77 5.80 17.31 16.38
CA GLU A 77 6.82 16.47 17.04
C GLU A 77 7.78 15.81 16.06
N ILE A 78 7.39 15.62 14.79
CA ILE A 78 8.21 14.91 13.78
C ILE A 78 8.82 15.83 12.71
N ARG A 79 8.50 17.13 12.70
CA ARG A 79 8.96 18.04 11.63
C ARG A 79 10.47 18.02 11.48
N THR A 80 11.21 18.27 12.56
CA THR A 80 12.67 18.31 12.53
C THR A 80 13.26 16.96 12.08
N GLU A 81 12.81 15.86 12.69
CA GLU A 81 13.28 14.52 12.34
C GLU A 81 13.06 14.22 10.85
N PHE A 82 11.83 14.43 10.35
CA PHE A 82 11.46 14.04 9.00
C PHE A 82 12.09 14.96 7.95
N SER A 83 12.25 16.24 8.25
CA SER A 83 12.97 17.17 7.38
C SER A 83 14.45 16.80 7.20
N ASN A 84 15.08 16.22 8.22
CA ASN A 84 16.47 15.78 8.13
C ASN A 84 16.59 14.41 7.47
N LYS A 85 15.66 13.50 7.77
CA LYS A 85 15.73 12.09 7.38
C LYS A 85 15.20 11.80 5.98
N TYR A 86 14.18 12.54 5.54
CA TYR A 86 13.41 12.23 4.32
C TYR A 86 13.49 13.33 3.27
N LYS A 87 14.34 14.33 3.47
CA LYS A 87 14.62 15.32 2.45
C LYS A 87 15.56 14.73 1.41
N ASP A 88 15.09 14.74 0.17
CA ASP A 88 15.85 14.33 -1.00
C ASP A 88 16.90 15.39 -1.32
N GLU A 89 18.16 14.97 -1.48
CA GLU A 89 19.28 15.88 -1.71
C GLU A 89 19.28 16.50 -3.11
N ILE A 90 18.60 15.86 -4.08
CA ILE A 90 18.60 16.26 -5.48
C ILE A 90 17.56 17.35 -5.71
N ASP A 91 16.31 17.11 -5.33
CA ASP A 91 15.19 18.03 -5.57
C ASP A 91 14.75 18.82 -4.32
N ASN A 92 15.40 18.61 -3.18
CA ASN A 92 15.11 19.24 -1.89
C ASN A 92 13.70 18.97 -1.35
N ARG A 93 12.94 18.02 -1.92
CA ARG A 93 11.59 17.66 -1.47
C ARG A 93 11.64 16.67 -0.31
N ILE A 94 10.65 16.76 0.57
CA ILE A 94 10.47 15.76 1.64
C ILE A 94 9.59 14.64 1.10
N LYS A 95 10.15 13.43 0.98
CA LYS A 95 9.49 12.24 0.42
C LYS A 95 9.27 11.20 1.52
N LEU A 96 8.02 10.96 1.92
CA LEU A 96 7.71 9.98 2.95
C LEU A 96 7.77 8.56 2.38
N PRO A 97 8.65 7.68 2.89
CA PRO A 97 8.57 6.26 2.60
C PRO A 97 7.38 5.63 3.34
N LEU A 98 7.14 4.34 3.11
CA LEU A 98 6.07 3.57 3.76
C LEU A 98 6.00 3.79 5.28
N TYR A 99 7.11 3.56 5.99
CA TYR A 99 7.17 3.72 7.45
C TYR A 99 6.84 5.17 7.88
N GLY A 100 7.42 6.16 7.19
CA GLY A 100 7.17 7.57 7.47
C GLY A 100 5.70 7.94 7.26
N SER A 101 5.09 7.45 6.18
CA SER A 101 3.68 7.69 5.86
C SER A 101 2.75 7.15 6.94
N TYR A 102 2.95 5.91 7.38
CA TYR A 102 2.15 5.34 8.48
C TYR A 102 2.43 6.01 9.82
N LYS A 103 3.66 6.49 10.08
CA LYS A 103 3.98 7.26 11.30
C LYS A 103 3.20 8.57 11.37
N VAL A 104 3.06 9.27 10.24
CA VAL A 104 2.19 10.47 10.17
C VAL A 104 0.74 10.07 10.47
N LEU A 105 0.22 9.00 9.85
CA LEU A 105 -1.14 8.52 10.11
C LEU A 105 -1.38 8.16 11.59
N GLU A 106 -0.43 7.51 12.25
CA GLU A 106 -0.51 7.17 13.67
C GLU A 106 -0.63 8.43 14.55
N LEU A 107 0.21 9.44 14.29
CA LEU A 107 0.18 10.71 15.02
C LEU A 107 -1.09 11.52 14.76
N LEU A 108 -1.67 11.41 13.56
CA LEU A 108 -2.99 11.94 13.23
C LEU A 108 -4.14 11.11 13.84
N LYS A 109 -3.83 10.07 14.63
CA LYS A 109 -4.79 9.14 15.24
C LYS A 109 -5.67 8.42 14.21
N ASP A 110 -5.15 8.23 13.00
CA ASP A 110 -5.82 7.45 11.99
C ASP A 110 -5.72 5.95 12.33
N PRO A 111 -6.83 5.19 12.31
CA PRO A 111 -6.81 3.77 12.64
C PRO A 111 -5.83 2.95 11.80
N ALA A 112 -5.61 3.34 10.54
CA ALA A 112 -4.65 2.66 9.67
C ALA A 112 -3.22 2.77 10.19
N GLY A 113 -2.85 3.95 10.71
CA GLY A 113 -1.56 4.20 11.36
C GLY A 113 -1.39 3.34 12.60
N GLN A 114 -2.39 3.36 13.48
CA GLN A 114 -2.38 2.61 14.74
C GLN A 114 -2.26 1.09 14.50
N LEU A 115 -3.10 0.54 13.61
CA LEU A 115 -3.09 -0.88 13.28
C LEU A 115 -1.78 -1.30 12.58
N PHE A 116 -1.20 -0.43 11.74
CA PHE A 116 0.09 -0.72 11.12
C PHE A 116 1.20 -0.89 12.17
N PHE A 117 1.26 -0.03 13.18
CA PHE A 117 2.27 -0.14 14.24
C PHE A 117 1.98 -1.24 15.26
N GLU A 118 0.71 -1.50 15.57
CA GLU A 118 0.31 -2.67 16.36
C GLU A 118 0.82 -3.97 15.72
N GLN A 119 0.78 -4.04 14.38
CA GLN A 119 1.20 -5.21 13.62
C GLN A 119 2.62 -5.09 13.05
N TRP A 120 3.39 -4.08 13.48
CA TRP A 120 4.71 -3.78 12.91
C TRP A 120 5.68 -4.96 12.94
N PRO A 121 5.78 -5.79 13.99
CA PRO A 121 6.66 -6.95 13.99
C PRO A 121 6.39 -7.91 12.82
N GLN A 122 5.11 -8.19 12.55
CA GLN A 122 4.71 -9.06 11.44
C GLN A 122 4.88 -8.34 10.09
N MET A 123 4.46 -7.08 9.99
CA MET A 123 4.64 -6.28 8.78
C MET A 123 6.11 -6.23 8.38
N LYS A 124 7.00 -5.87 9.31
CA LYS A 124 8.45 -5.78 9.08
C LYS A 124 9.01 -7.11 8.57
N LEU A 125 8.64 -8.23 9.19
CA LEU A 125 9.08 -9.56 8.74
C LEU A 125 8.69 -9.82 7.27
N LEU A 126 7.44 -9.52 6.90
CA LEU A 126 6.93 -9.74 5.55
C LEU A 126 7.56 -8.79 4.52
N LEU A 127 7.81 -7.54 4.90
CA LEU A 127 8.53 -6.57 4.08
C LEU A 127 9.99 -7.00 3.84
N ASP A 128 10.66 -7.51 4.88
CA ASP A 128 12.02 -8.02 4.78
C ASP A 128 12.08 -9.24 3.86
N LEU A 129 11.10 -10.16 3.96
CA LEU A 129 10.99 -11.31 3.05
C LEU A 129 10.75 -10.89 1.59
N ARG A 130 9.87 -9.90 1.35
CA ARG A 130 9.68 -9.32 0.01
C ARG A 130 10.98 -8.73 -0.52
N ASN A 131 11.75 -8.01 0.30
CA ASN A 131 12.99 -7.38 -0.14
C ASN A 131 14.05 -8.39 -0.57
N LYS A 132 14.03 -9.59 0.00
CA LYS A 132 14.89 -10.71 -0.39
C LYS A 132 14.43 -11.44 -1.64
N SER A 133 13.28 -11.08 -2.22
CA SER A 133 12.72 -11.79 -3.37
C SER A 133 13.18 -11.28 -4.72
N ILE A 134 12.94 -12.09 -5.76
CA ILE A 134 13.47 -11.87 -7.12
C ILE A 134 12.88 -10.64 -7.81
N LEU A 135 11.65 -10.27 -7.47
CA LEU A 135 11.01 -9.04 -7.97
C LEU A 135 11.34 -7.81 -7.10
N ALA A 136 12.29 -7.96 -6.18
CA ALA A 136 12.84 -6.89 -5.35
C ALA A 136 14.36 -6.84 -5.48
N HIS A 137 15.10 -7.14 -4.41
CA HIS A 137 16.55 -6.96 -4.33
C HIS A 137 17.30 -8.25 -3.99
N GLY A 138 16.64 -9.40 -3.98
CA GLY A 138 17.28 -10.68 -3.67
C GLY A 138 16.89 -11.79 -4.63
N PHE A 139 17.01 -13.04 -4.15
CA PHE A 139 16.83 -14.25 -4.95
C PHE A 139 15.97 -15.31 -4.25
N GLU A 140 15.40 -15.00 -3.07
CA GLU A 140 14.57 -15.92 -2.29
C GLU A 140 13.12 -15.88 -2.79
N PRO A 141 12.55 -16.98 -3.32
CA PRO A 141 11.17 -16.96 -3.82
C PRO A 141 10.16 -16.74 -2.68
N VAL A 142 9.13 -15.94 -2.93
CA VAL A 142 8.03 -15.77 -1.98
C VAL A 142 7.18 -17.04 -1.95
N LYS A 143 6.94 -17.58 -0.75
CA LYS A 143 6.04 -18.72 -0.55
C LYS A 143 4.58 -18.26 -0.43
N ARG A 144 3.65 -19.17 -0.75
CA ARG A 144 2.20 -18.95 -0.65
C ARG A 144 1.80 -18.40 0.71
N GLU A 145 2.28 -19.00 1.79
CA GLU A 145 1.89 -18.63 3.16
C GLU A 145 2.32 -17.19 3.47
N ARG A 146 3.44 -16.73 2.91
CA ARG A 146 3.93 -15.35 3.11
C ARG A 146 3.11 -14.32 2.34
N TYR A 147 2.65 -14.69 1.15
CA TYR A 147 1.67 -13.90 0.43
C TYR A 147 0.35 -13.81 1.21
N GLU A 148 -0.17 -14.93 1.71
CA GLU A 148 -1.43 -14.98 2.47
C GLU A 148 -1.34 -14.17 3.77
N ASP A 149 -0.23 -14.30 4.52
CA ASP A 149 0.07 -13.50 5.72
C ASP A 149 0.03 -12.00 5.40
N LEU A 150 0.68 -11.58 4.31
CA LEU A 150 0.70 -10.18 3.89
C LEU A 150 -0.68 -9.71 3.46
N PHE A 151 -1.39 -10.49 2.65
CA PHE A 151 -2.73 -10.15 2.17
C PHE A 151 -3.68 -9.87 3.34
N ASN A 152 -3.74 -10.79 4.30
CA ASN A 152 -4.56 -10.68 5.50
C ASN A 152 -4.18 -9.44 6.33
N LEU A 153 -2.89 -9.15 6.42
CA LEU A 153 -2.41 -7.97 7.14
C LEU A 153 -2.82 -6.67 6.45
N VAL A 154 -2.75 -6.60 5.11
CA VAL A 154 -3.24 -5.43 4.35
C VAL A 154 -4.74 -5.26 4.53
N CYS A 155 -5.52 -6.33 4.49
CA CYS A 155 -6.96 -6.30 4.77
C CYS A 155 -7.24 -5.78 6.20
N LYS A 156 -6.51 -6.26 7.21
CA LYS A 156 -6.64 -5.79 8.59
C LYS A 156 -6.35 -4.28 8.72
N ILE A 157 -5.26 -3.79 8.14
CA ILE A 157 -4.86 -2.38 8.21
C ILE A 157 -5.84 -1.46 7.45
N SER A 158 -6.37 -1.94 6.32
CA SER A 158 -7.28 -1.17 5.48
C SER A 158 -8.76 -1.27 5.88
N GLY A 159 -9.12 -2.27 6.69
CA GLY A 159 -10.51 -2.59 7.01
C GLY A 159 -11.30 -3.18 5.83
N ILE A 160 -10.64 -3.52 4.72
CA ILE A 160 -11.30 -4.14 3.56
C ILE A 160 -11.54 -5.62 3.81
N ASN A 161 -12.74 -6.06 3.46
CA ASN A 161 -13.10 -7.46 3.41
C ASN A 161 -12.73 -8.02 2.02
N GLU A 162 -12.08 -9.17 1.96
CA GLU A 162 -11.71 -9.80 0.71
C GLU A 162 -12.89 -10.00 -0.27
N GLY A 163 -14.08 -10.32 0.26
CA GLY A 163 -15.30 -10.52 -0.54
C GLY A 163 -15.83 -9.24 -1.19
N SER A 164 -15.37 -8.06 -0.76
CA SER A 164 -15.75 -6.78 -1.38
C SER A 164 -14.81 -6.35 -2.51
N LEU A 165 -13.69 -7.06 -2.71
CA LEU A 165 -12.76 -6.77 -3.79
C LEU A 165 -13.40 -7.02 -5.16
N PRO A 166 -13.08 -6.19 -6.18
CA PRO A 166 -13.57 -6.40 -7.53
C PRO A 166 -13.10 -7.76 -8.06
N ASP A 167 -14.03 -8.48 -8.68
CA ASP A 167 -13.81 -9.85 -9.13
C ASP A 167 -13.87 -9.92 -10.66
N PHE A 168 -12.78 -10.36 -11.29
CA PHE A 168 -12.63 -10.30 -12.75
C PHE A 168 -12.77 -11.71 -13.32
N PRO A 169 -13.49 -11.87 -14.45
CA PRO A 169 -13.70 -13.17 -15.05
C PRO A 169 -12.37 -13.81 -15.44
N ASN A 170 -12.25 -15.12 -15.23
CA ASN A 170 -11.14 -15.89 -15.77
C ASN A 170 -11.34 -16.02 -17.29
N ILE A 171 -10.48 -15.35 -18.05
CA ILE A 171 -10.42 -15.53 -19.50
C ILE A 171 -9.45 -16.68 -19.71
N MET A 172 -9.96 -17.91 -19.72
CA MET A 172 -9.16 -19.03 -20.23
C MET A 172 -8.91 -18.73 -21.71
N LEU A 173 -7.65 -18.44 -22.04
CA LEU A 173 -7.14 -18.32 -23.40
C LEU A 173 -6.64 -19.68 -23.87
#